data_AF-A0AAV0XWR8-F1
#
_entry.id   AF-A0AAV0XWR8-F1
#
_cell.length_a   1.000
_cell.length_b   1.000
_cell.length_c   1.000
_cell.angle_alpha   90.00
_cell.angle_beta   90.00
_cell.angle_gamma   90.00
#
_symmetry.space_group_name_H-M   'P 1'
#
loop_
_entity.id
_entity.type
_entity.pdbx_description
1 polymer ?
#
loop_
_entity_poly.entity_id
_entity_poly.type
_entity_poly.pdbx_seq_one_letter_code
_entity_poly.pdbx_strand_id
1 'polypeptide(L)'
;MEIIADNMPFGSREFLKFANDWEFEVNTASPHYPQSNGLAEKGVGIAKKILQKCKEEGHDIDLYLLNYRNSNVANLDFSPAQLLMNRKLRSKLPTFIDEVTAKLNINAYEQMIKINKNKKTILIKTLLKQKFNLMWVIKFIYKIIKTSFGRKE
;
A
#
# COMPACT_ATOMS: atom_id res chain seq x y z
N MET A 1 14.89 -4.99 13.79
CA MET A 1 13.62 -5.01 13.01
C MET A 1 12.74 -3.90 13.57
N GLU A 2 11.89 -3.26 12.78
CA GLU A 2 11.09 -2.10 13.23
C GLU A 2 9.61 -2.35 12.95
N ILE A 3 8.74 -1.99 13.90
CA ILE A 3 7.29 -1.98 13.73
C ILE A 3 6.77 -0.55 13.87
N ILE A 4 5.94 -0.13 12.92
CA ILE A 4 5.23 1.14 12.98
C ILE A 4 3.77 0.83 13.33
N ALA A 5 3.30 1.37 14.44
CA ALA A 5 1.97 1.11 14.95
C ALA A 5 1.37 2.35 15.62
N ASP A 6 0.06 2.31 15.89
CA ASP A 6 -0.58 3.35 16.68
C ASP A 6 -0.14 3.24 18.15
N ASN A 7 -0.16 4.36 18.87
CA ASN A 7 0.31 4.40 20.27
C ASN A 7 -0.51 3.48 21.21
N MET A 8 -1.78 3.23 20.92
CA MET A 8 -2.64 2.38 21.75
C MET A 8 -3.20 1.25 20.91
N PRO A 9 -3.06 -0.04 21.30
CA PRO A 9 -2.49 -0.58 22.55
C PRO A 9 -0.96 -0.84 22.54
N PHE A 10 -0.26 -0.51 21.45
CA PHE A 10 1.13 -0.94 21.23
C PHE A 10 2.19 -0.18 22.06
N GLY A 11 1.82 0.92 22.73
CA GLY A 11 2.65 1.63 23.69
C GLY A 11 2.59 1.07 25.12
N SER A 12 1.91 -0.06 25.34
CA SER A 12 1.83 -0.71 26.66
C SER A 12 3.19 -1.24 27.12
N ARG A 13 3.41 -1.25 28.44
CA ARG A 13 4.68 -1.71 29.03
C ARG A 13 4.96 -3.17 28.69
N GLU A 14 3.91 -3.99 28.64
CA GLU A 14 3.96 -5.41 28.29
C GLU A 14 4.45 -5.59 26.85
N PHE A 15 3.93 -4.80 25.91
CA PHE A 15 4.33 -4.87 24.50
C PHE A 15 5.74 -4.36 24.28
N LEU A 16 6.15 -3.27 24.96
CA LEU A 16 7.53 -2.78 24.89
C LEU A 16 8.53 -3.78 25.48
N LYS A 17 8.16 -4.49 26.55
CA LYS A 17 8.98 -5.58 27.09
C LYS A 17 9.12 -6.72 26.07
N PHE A 18 8.01 -7.15 25.47
CA PHE A 18 8.03 -8.15 24.40
C PHE A 18 8.91 -7.72 23.22
N ALA A 19 8.83 -6.45 22.82
CA ALA A 19 9.65 -5.90 21.74
C ALA A 19 11.15 -5.93 22.05
N ASN A 20 11.53 -5.58 23.29
CA ASN A 20 12.91 -5.68 23.75
C ASN A 20 13.39 -7.14 23.81
N ASP A 21 12.57 -8.06 24.31
CA ASP A 21 12.90 -9.49 24.42
C ASP A 21 13.11 -10.13 23.02
N TRP A 22 12.43 -9.62 21.99
CA TRP A 22 12.50 -10.09 20.60
C TRP A 22 13.37 -9.19 19.69
N GLU A 23 14.09 -8.23 20.26
CA GLU A 23 15.04 -7.35 19.56
C GLU A 23 14.44 -6.58 18.36
N PHE A 24 13.22 -6.05 18.54
CA PHE A 24 12.61 -5.13 17.57
C PHE A 24 12.17 -3.81 18.20
N GLU A 25 12.24 -2.75 17.41
CA GLU A 25 11.89 -1.39 17.84
C GLU A 25 10.44 -1.06 17.51
N VAL A 26 9.73 -0.42 18.45
CA VAL A 26 8.34 0.01 18.29
C VAL A 26 8.30 1.52 18.10
N ASN A 27 7.97 1.94 16.87
CA ASN A 27 7.79 3.33 16.54
C ASN A 27 6.29 3.67 16.49
N THR A 28 5.84 4.42 17.49
CA THR A 28 4.44 4.86 17.56
C THR A 28 4.23 6.09 16.70
N ALA A 29 3.41 5.98 15.66
CA ALA A 29 3.04 7.13 14.85
C ALA A 29 2.09 8.06 15.62
N SER A 30 2.30 9.37 15.50
CA SER A 30 1.33 10.35 16.00
C SER A 30 0.01 10.21 15.22
N PRO A 31 -1.17 10.34 15.85
CA PRO A 31 -2.47 10.30 15.18
C PRO A 31 -2.58 11.25 13.98
N HIS A 32 -1.77 12.31 13.96
CA HIS A 32 -1.73 13.30 12.90
C HIS A 32 -0.85 12.92 11.69
N TYR A 33 -0.32 11.70 11.61
CA TYR A 33 0.55 11.26 10.49
C TYR A 33 -0.06 10.10 9.66
N PRO A 34 -1.23 10.31 9.01
CA PRO A 34 -1.99 9.25 8.32
C PRO A 34 -1.27 8.68 7.09
N GLN A 35 -0.22 9.34 6.57
CA GLN A 35 0.55 8.82 5.43
C GLN A 35 1.28 7.51 5.74
N SER A 36 1.63 7.27 7.01
CA SER A 36 2.33 6.05 7.45
C SER A 36 1.42 4.80 7.47
N ASN A 37 0.12 4.99 7.76
CA ASN A 37 -0.83 3.88 7.98
C ASN A 37 -1.49 3.35 6.69
N GLY A 38 -1.35 4.05 5.56
CA GLY A 38 -2.07 3.69 4.32
C GLY A 38 -1.71 2.30 3.75
N LEU A 39 -0.53 1.76 4.06
CA LEU A 39 -0.17 0.39 3.68
C LEU A 39 -0.88 -0.64 4.56
N ALA A 40 -0.94 -0.39 5.88
CA ALA A 40 -1.65 -1.23 6.84
C ALA A 40 -3.16 -1.25 6.53
N GLU A 41 -3.76 -0.10 6.25
CA GLU A 41 -5.17 0.01 5.85
C GLU A 41 -5.49 -0.81 4.58
N LYS A 42 -4.64 -0.73 3.56
CA LYS A 42 -4.77 -1.56 2.37
C LYS A 42 -4.64 -3.04 2.69
N GLY A 43 -3.69 -3.41 3.54
CA GLY A 43 -3.53 -4.79 4.03
C GLY A 43 -4.80 -5.31 4.70
N VAL A 44 -5.37 -4.54 5.62
CA VAL A 44 -6.65 -4.86 6.28
C VAL A 44 -7.78 -4.99 5.26
N GLY A 45 -7.84 -4.10 4.27
CA GLY A 45 -8.83 -4.17 3.19
C GLY A 45 -8.71 -5.46 2.35
N ILE A 46 -7.49 -5.91 2.06
CA ILE A 46 -7.24 -7.17 1.36
C ILE A 46 -7.66 -8.36 2.24
N ALA A 47 -7.28 -8.36 3.51
CA ALA A 47 -7.63 -9.43 4.45
C ALA A 47 -9.15 -9.57 4.59
N LYS A 48 -9.88 -8.45 4.74
CA LYS A 48 -11.35 -8.45 4.79
C LYS A 48 -11.97 -9.05 3.52
N LYS A 49 -11.45 -8.70 2.34
CA LYS A 49 -11.93 -9.26 1.06
C LYS A 49 -11.67 -10.76 0.96
N ILE A 50 -10.52 -11.24 1.44
CA ILE A 50 -10.22 -12.67 1.49
C ILE A 50 -11.22 -13.39 2.38
N LEU A 51 -11.46 -12.89 3.60
CA LEU A 51 -12.41 -13.49 4.54
C LEU A 51 -13.84 -13.47 4.00
N GLN A 52 -14.25 -12.39 3.34
CA GLN A 52 -15.57 -12.29 2.73
C GLN A 52 -15.77 -13.34 1.64
N LYS A 53 -14.83 -13.46 0.69
CA LYS A 53 -14.89 -14.48 -0.37
C LYS A 53 -14.89 -15.90 0.18
N CYS A 54 -14.05 -16.13 1.19
CA CYS A 54 -13.99 -17.40 1.89
C CYS A 54 -15.36 -17.80 2.48
N LYS A 55 -16.07 -16.84 3.09
CA LYS A 55 -17.43 -17.07 3.60
C LYS A 55 -18.46 -17.29 2.49
N GLU A 56 -18.34 -16.58 1.37
CA GLU A 56 -19.26 -16.69 0.22
C GLU A 56 -19.11 -18.03 -0.52
N GLU A 57 -17.88 -18.51 -0.72
CA GLU A 57 -17.58 -19.74 -1.47
C GLU A 57 -17.44 -20.99 -0.57
N GLY A 58 -17.40 -20.83 0.75
CA GLY A 58 -17.30 -21.94 1.71
C GLY A 58 -15.96 -22.68 1.69
N HIS A 59 -14.90 -22.04 1.18
CA HIS A 59 -13.55 -22.59 1.10
C HIS A 59 -12.70 -22.23 2.32
N ASP A 60 -11.54 -22.87 2.46
CA ASP A 60 -10.59 -22.62 3.55
C ASP A 60 -9.82 -21.30 3.36
N ILE A 61 -9.62 -20.55 4.45
CA ILE A 61 -8.84 -19.29 4.50
C ILE A 61 -7.41 -19.54 4.03
N ASP A 62 -6.81 -20.66 4.41
CA ASP A 62 -5.43 -21.00 4.06
C ASP A 62 -5.23 -21.13 2.55
N LEU A 63 -6.26 -21.63 1.84
CA LEU A 63 -6.23 -21.73 0.38
C LEU A 63 -6.23 -20.36 -0.29
N TYR A 64 -7.02 -19.40 0.22
CA TYR A 64 -6.98 -18.03 -0.30
C TYR A 64 -5.69 -17.31 0.03
N LEU A 65 -5.15 -17.50 1.22
CA LEU A 65 -3.86 -16.94 1.60
C LEU A 65 -2.75 -17.49 0.71
N LEU A 66 -2.78 -18.78 0.40
CA LEU A 66 -1.86 -19.41 -0.55
C LEU A 66 -1.98 -18.77 -1.95
N ASN A 67 -3.20 -18.61 -2.46
CA ASN A 67 -3.45 -18.00 -3.76
C ASN A 67 -3.04 -16.52 -3.80
N TYR A 68 -3.29 -15.76 -2.73
CA TYR A 68 -2.85 -14.38 -2.60
C TYR A 68 -1.33 -14.26 -2.63
N ARG A 69 -0.63 -15.13 -1.90
CA ARG A 69 0.84 -15.16 -1.86
C ARG A 69 1.47 -15.53 -3.22
N ASN A 70 0.75 -16.30 -4.05
CA ASN A 70 1.20 -16.69 -5.39
C ASN A 70 0.74 -15.76 -6.51
N SER A 71 -0.17 -14.83 -6.23
CA SER A 71 -0.66 -13.87 -7.21
C SER A 71 0.34 -12.71 -7.37
N ASN A 72 0.56 -12.26 -8.60
CA ASN A 72 1.46 -11.14 -8.86
C ASN A 72 0.96 -9.86 -8.20
N VAL A 73 1.88 -9.06 -7.67
CA VAL A 73 1.55 -7.74 -7.10
C VAL A 73 1.24 -6.77 -8.24
N ALA A 74 0.24 -5.90 -8.07
CA ALA A 74 -0.15 -4.95 -9.11
C ALA A 74 1.04 -4.06 -9.55
N ASN A 75 1.30 -4.04 -10.86
CA ASN A 75 2.42 -3.35 -11.52
C ASN A 75 3.81 -3.96 -11.25
N LEU A 76 3.88 -5.19 -10.75
CA LEU A 76 5.12 -5.92 -10.52
C LEU A 76 4.97 -7.35 -11.07
N ASP A 77 6.03 -7.89 -11.66
CA ASP A 77 5.99 -9.24 -12.25
C ASP A 77 6.15 -10.35 -11.19
N PHE A 78 6.33 -9.97 -9.92
CA PHE A 78 6.62 -10.88 -8.82
C PHE A 78 5.44 -10.99 -7.86
N SER A 79 5.22 -12.21 -7.36
CA SER A 79 4.28 -12.51 -6.29
C SER A 79 4.86 -12.25 -4.90
N PRO A 80 4.02 -12.02 -3.86
CA PRO A 80 4.51 -11.85 -2.50
C PRO A 80 5.42 -12.99 -2.01
N ALA A 81 5.12 -14.24 -2.37
CA ALA A 81 5.96 -15.40 -2.03
C ALA A 81 7.33 -15.33 -2.70
N GLN A 82 7.40 -14.89 -3.95
CA GLN A 82 8.68 -14.72 -4.65
C GLN A 82 9.50 -13.56 -4.09
N LEU A 83 8.86 -12.52 -3.58
CA LEU A 83 9.58 -11.40 -2.94
C LEU A 83 10.13 -11.77 -1.57
N LEU A 84 9.38 -12.55 -0.79
CA LEU A 84 9.76 -12.92 0.57
C LEU A 84 10.65 -14.17 0.63
N MET A 85 10.34 -15.19 -0.17
CA MET A 85 10.95 -16.51 -0.12
C MET A 85 11.74 -16.87 -1.38
N ASN A 86 11.84 -15.96 -2.36
CA ASN A 86 12.52 -16.19 -3.64
C ASN A 86 11.99 -17.41 -4.43
N ARG A 87 10.77 -17.85 -4.16
CA ARG A 87 10.15 -19.01 -4.84
C ARG A 87 8.63 -18.86 -4.90
N LYS A 88 7.97 -19.55 -5.83
CA LYS A 88 6.52 -19.72 -5.79
C LYS A 88 6.15 -20.84 -4.81
N LEU A 89 4.98 -20.73 -4.19
CA LEU A 89 4.43 -21.79 -3.34
C LEU A 89 3.70 -22.81 -4.22
N ARG A 90 3.75 -24.09 -3.86
CA ARG A 90 2.99 -25.14 -4.57
C ARG A 90 1.50 -24.88 -4.39
N SER A 91 0.79 -24.78 -5.50
CA SER A 91 -0.67 -24.62 -5.52
C SER A 91 -1.33 -25.86 -6.12
N LYS A 92 -2.66 -25.87 -6.19
CA LYS A 92 -3.41 -26.92 -6.91
C LYS A 92 -3.24 -26.84 -8.44
N LEU A 93 -2.69 -25.74 -8.95
CA LEU A 93 -2.41 -25.58 -10.37
C LEU A 93 -1.09 -26.29 -10.72
N PRO A 94 -1.03 -26.99 -11.86
CA PRO A 94 0.21 -27.59 -12.33
C PRO A 94 1.25 -26.48 -12.52
N THR A 95 2.40 -26.64 -11.88
CA THR A 95 3.48 -25.66 -11.86
C THR A 95 4.80 -26.38 -12.16
N PHE A 96 5.69 -25.74 -12.91
CA PHE A 96 7.01 -26.29 -13.19
C PHE A 96 7.86 -26.33 -11.90
N ILE A 97 8.64 -27.41 -11.73
CA ILE A 97 9.52 -27.61 -10.56
C ILE A 97 10.47 -26.43 -10.39
N ASP A 98 10.96 -25.91 -11.51
CA ASP A 98 11.85 -24.75 -11.61
C ASP A 98 11.27 -23.43 -11.07
N GLU A 99 9.96 -23.32 -10.90
CA GLU A 99 9.34 -22.12 -10.33
C GLU A 99 9.16 -22.21 -8.81
N VAL A 100 9.18 -23.43 -8.28
CA VAL A 100 9.03 -23.73 -6.84
C VAL A 100 10.39 -23.74 -6.15
N THR A 101 11.48 -23.88 -6.90
CA THR A 101 12.84 -23.74 -6.40
C THR A 101 13.19 -22.28 -6.12
N ALA A 102 14.02 -22.05 -5.10
CA ALA A 102 14.45 -20.71 -4.75
C ALA A 102 15.38 -20.15 -5.83
N LYS A 103 14.97 -19.04 -6.44
CA LYS A 103 15.73 -18.30 -7.46
C LYS A 103 15.82 -16.85 -7.04
N LEU A 104 17.04 -16.31 -7.03
CA LEU A 104 17.29 -14.92 -6.71
C LEU A 104 16.62 -13.99 -7.73
N ASN A 105 15.70 -13.15 -7.27
CA ASN A 105 15.03 -12.16 -8.08
C ASN A 105 15.85 -10.87 -8.17
N ILE A 106 16.94 -10.90 -8.95
CA ILE A 106 17.90 -9.78 -9.07
C ILE A 106 17.21 -8.47 -9.51
N ASN A 107 16.19 -8.58 -10.37
CA ASN A 107 15.52 -7.41 -10.96
C ASN A 107 14.35 -6.87 -10.12
N ALA A 108 13.90 -7.58 -9.08
CA ALA A 108 12.71 -7.18 -8.32
C ALA A 108 12.90 -5.82 -7.64
N TYR A 109 14.07 -5.61 -7.04
CA TYR A 109 14.37 -4.35 -6.34
C TYR A 109 14.43 -3.16 -7.31
N GLU A 110 15.05 -3.33 -8.48
CA GLU A 110 15.09 -2.28 -9.50
C GLU A 110 13.70 -1.91 -10.01
N GLN A 111 12.85 -2.91 -10.25
CA GLN A 111 11.46 -2.69 -10.66
C GLN A 111 10.70 -1.91 -9.57
N MET A 112 10.86 -2.27 -8.29
CA MET A 112 10.23 -1.56 -7.18
C MET A 112 10.66 -0.09 -7.10
N ILE A 113 11.95 0.21 -7.30
CA ILE A 113 12.44 1.59 -7.34
C ILE A 113 11.79 2.36 -8.50
N LYS A 114 11.75 1.76 -9.70
CA LYS A 114 11.15 2.38 -10.89
C LYS A 114 9.67 2.68 -10.65
N ILE A 115 8.92 1.73 -10.10
CA ILE A 115 7.50 1.89 -9.74
C ILE A 115 7.31 3.02 -8.73
N ASN A 116 8.13 3.08 -7.69
CA ASN A 116 8.02 4.13 -6.66
C ASN A 116 8.35 5.53 -7.22
N LYS A 117 9.36 5.65 -8.09
CA LYS A 117 9.65 6.89 -8.83
C LYS A 117 8.46 7.31 -9.70
N ASN A 118 7.89 6.39 -10.47
CA ASN A 118 6.74 6.65 -11.33
C ASN A 118 5.51 7.09 -10.52
N LYS A 119 5.21 6.41 -9.41
CA LYS A 119 4.11 6.79 -8.49
C LYS A 119 4.29 8.21 -7.95
N LYS A 120 5.51 8.58 -7.52
CA LYS A 120 5.82 9.96 -7.08
C LYS A 120 5.58 10.97 -8.20
N THR A 121 6.05 10.68 -9.41
CA THR A 121 5.85 11.56 -10.58
C THR A 121 4.37 11.75 -10.91
N ILE A 122 3.58 10.67 -10.91
CA ILE A 122 2.13 10.72 -11.16
C ILE A 122 1.45 11.56 -10.07
N LEU A 123 1.79 11.32 -8.80
CA LEU A 123 1.23 12.07 -7.68
C LEU A 123 1.49 13.58 -7.82
N ILE A 124 2.74 13.96 -8.14
CA ILE A 124 3.12 15.37 -8.34
C ILE A 124 2.33 15.98 -9.50
N LYS A 125 2.24 15.29 -10.65
CA LYS A 125 1.46 15.76 -11.81
C LYS A 125 -0.02 15.96 -11.46
N THR A 126 -0.61 15.03 -10.71
CA THR A 126 -2.01 15.13 -10.28
C THR A 126 -2.23 16.31 -9.34
N LEU A 127 -1.34 16.53 -8.37
CA LEU A 127 -1.40 17.67 -7.45
C LEU A 127 -1.25 19.02 -8.18
N LEU A 128 -0.32 19.11 -9.13
CA LEU A 128 -0.14 20.30 -9.95
C LEU A 128 -1.38 20.61 -10.79
N LYS A 129 -2.02 19.58 -11.38
CA LYS A 129 -3.28 19.74 -12.12
C LYS A 129 -4.41 20.24 -11.23
N GLN A 130 -4.54 19.72 -10.01
CA GLN A 130 -5.54 20.19 -9.05
C GLN A 130 -5.29 21.65 -8.64
N LYS A 131 -4.04 22.01 -8.32
CA LYS A 131 -3.66 23.39 -7.97
C LYS A 131 -3.93 24.36 -9.11
N PHE A 132 -3.62 23.97 -10.34
CA PHE A 132 -3.91 24.78 -11.53
C PHE A 132 -5.42 24.97 -11.75
N ASN A 133 -6.21 23.90 -11.59
CA ASN A 133 -7.67 23.95 -11.74
C ASN A 133 -8.29 24.88 -10.67
N LEU A 134 -7.86 24.77 -9.42
CA LEU A 134 -8.30 25.65 -8.34
C LEU A 134 -7.95 27.12 -8.62
N MET A 135 -6.73 27.39 -9.10
CA MET A 135 -6.29 28.74 -9.46
C MET A 135 -7.11 29.33 -10.62
N TRP A 136 -7.50 28.50 -11.59
CA TRP A 136 -8.38 28.90 -12.68
C TRP A 136 -9.77 29.27 -12.18
N VAL A 137 -10.36 28.46 -11.30
CA VAL A 137 -11.67 28.74 -10.68
C VAL A 137 -11.63 30.06 -9.91
N ILE A 138 -10.58 30.29 -9.11
CA ILE A 138 -10.41 31.54 -8.35
C ILE A 138 -10.30 32.75 -9.29
N LYS A 139 -9.47 32.67 -10.35
CA LYS A 139 -9.34 33.74 -11.35
C LYS A 139 -10.65 34.01 -12.10
N PHE A 140 -11.40 32.95 -12.39
CA PHE A 140 -12.69 33.04 -13.06
C PHE A 140 -13.73 33.76 -12.18
N ILE A 141 -13.85 33.38 -10.90
CA ILE A 141 -14.73 34.04 -9.93
C ILE A 141 -14.34 35.52 -9.76
N TYR A 142 -13.04 35.83 -9.62
CA TYR A 142 -12.57 37.20 -9.52
C TYR A 142 -12.93 38.04 -10.77
N LYS A 143 -12.81 37.45 -11.97
CA LYS A 143 -13.20 38.10 -13.22
C LYS A 143 -14.69 38.43 -13.24
N ILE A 144 -15.55 37.49 -12.82
CA ILE A 144 -17.01 37.71 -12.71
C ILE A 144 -17.32 38.85 -11.75
N ILE A 145 -16.78 38.82 -10.53
CA ILE A 145 -17.01 39.84 -9.50
C ILE A 145 -16.60 41.22 -10.02
N LYS A 146 -15.43 41.34 -10.66
CA LYS A 146 -14.93 42.60 -11.22
C LYS A 146 -15.82 43.13 -12.35
N THR A 147 -16.35 42.25 -13.22
CA THR A 147 -17.26 42.67 -14.31
C THR A 147 -18.68 43.02 -13.84
N SER A 148 -19.15 42.46 -12.73
CA SER A 148 -20.47 42.75 -12.16
C SER A 148 -20.49 44.02 -11.30
N PHE A 149 -19.36 44.39 -10.67
CA PHE A 149 -19.25 45.58 -9.83
C PHE A 149 -18.76 46.83 -10.60
N GLY A 150 -18.10 46.67 -11.75
CA GLY A 150 -17.61 47.77 -12.60
C GLY A 150 -18.64 48.38 -13.56
N ARG A 151 -19.95 48.24 -13.30
CA ARG A 151 -21.05 48.80 -14.12
C ARG A 151 -22.00 49.66 -13.27
N LYS A 152 -21.44 50.56 -12.47
CA LYS A 152 -22.14 51.67 -11.80
C LYS A 152 -21.30 52.93 -11.92
N GLU A 153 -21.26 53.51 -13.12
CA GLU A 153 -21.07 54.94 -13.37
C GLU A 153 -22.04 55.34 -14.48
#